data_AF-F0BCT5-F1
#
_entry.id   AF-F0BCT5-F1
#
_cell.length_a   1.000
_cell.length_b   1.000
_cell.length_c   1.000
_cell.angle_alpha   90.00
_cell.angle_beta   90.00
_cell.angle_gamma   90.00
#
_symmetry.space_group_name_H-M   'P 1'
#
loop_
_entity.id
_entity.type
_entity.pdbx_description
1 polymer ?
#
loop_
_entity_poly.entity_id
_entity_poly.type
_entity_poly.pdbx_seq_one_letter_code
_entity_poly.pdbx_strand_id
1 'polypeptide(L)' 'MAQPGNSLMTRVLTCIDAVPAQDGTCSQTAWLDQPSWVDMLPTVEQANTVGPAMVFGLAIIAALRLIIPSKGEEE' A
#
# COMPACT_ATOMS: atom_id res chain seq x y z
N MET A 1 3.68 -34.30 -7.31
CA MET A 1 5.00 -34.01 -6.70
C MET A 1 4.90 -32.61 -6.14
N ALA A 2 5.05 -32.44 -4.83
CA ALA A 2 4.69 -31.21 -4.10
C ALA A 2 5.93 -30.46 -3.59
N GLN A 3 5.72 -29.17 -3.30
CA GLN A 3 6.50 -28.20 -2.50
C GLN A 3 7.28 -27.11 -3.28
N PRO A 4 7.51 -25.92 -2.69
CA PRO A 4 6.60 -25.07 -1.91
C PRO A 4 6.81 -23.56 -2.19
N GLY A 5 5.82 -22.70 -1.94
CA GLY A 5 5.99 -21.24 -1.99
C GLY A 5 4.91 -20.56 -2.81
N ASN A 6 3.72 -20.45 -2.22
CA ASN A 6 2.57 -19.81 -2.84
C ASN A 6 2.69 -18.28 -2.67
N SER A 7 3.57 -17.64 -3.43
CA SER A 7 3.49 -16.21 -3.74
C SER A 7 3.09 -16.11 -5.20
N LEU A 8 1.81 -15.88 -5.46
CA LEU A 8 1.25 -15.63 -6.79
C LEU A 8 1.73 -14.25 -7.27
N MET A 9 3.01 -14.12 -7.62
CA MET A 9 3.52 -12.91 -8.26
C MET A 9 2.99 -12.84 -9.70
N THR A 10 2.24 -11.77 -9.99
CA THR A 10 1.75 -11.51 -11.34
C THR A 10 2.94 -11.09 -12.19
N ARG A 11 3.32 -11.95 -13.14
CA ARG A 11 4.41 -11.68 -14.08
C ARG A 11 3.85 -11.01 -15.32
N VAL A 12 4.47 -9.91 -15.71
CA VAL A 12 4.12 -9.19 -16.94
C VAL A 12 5.26 -9.31 -17.94
N LEU A 13 4.91 -9.62 -19.18
CA LEU A 13 5.84 -9.63 -20.28
C LEU A 13 6.11 -8.18 -20.68
N THR A 14 7.37 -7.77 -20.63
CA THR A 14 7.78 -6.39 -20.91
C THR A 14 8.98 -6.33 -21.83
N CYS A 15 9.03 -5.25 -22.60
CA CYS A 15 10.12 -4.90 -23.49
C CYS A 15 11.28 -4.29 -22.72
N ILE A 16 12.46 -4.89 -22.85
CA ILE A 16 13.68 -4.45 -22.16
C ILE A 16 14.76 -3.94 -23.13
N ASP A 17 14.37 -3.66 -24.37
CA ASP A 17 15.28 -3.06 -25.35
C ASP A 17 15.71 -1.67 -24.90
N ALA A 18 17.00 -1.37 -25.02
CA ALA A 18 17.55 -0.05 -24.68
C ALA A 18 16.92 1.08 -25.53
N VAL A 19 16.51 0.76 -26.76
CA VAL A 19 15.74 1.63 -27.64
C VAL A 19 14.66 0.77 -28.31
N PRO A 20 13.41 0.79 -27.81
CA PRO A 20 12.33 0.02 -28.41
C PRO A 20 12.03 0.53 -29.83
N ALA A 21 11.75 -0.38 -30.74
CA ALA A 21 11.40 -0.02 -32.11
C ALA A 21 10.06 0.74 -32.12
N GLN A 22 9.99 1.78 -32.96
CA GLN A 22 8.84 2.71 -33.00
C GLN A 22 7.55 2.06 -33.55
N ASP A 23 7.69 0.89 -34.17
CA ASP A 23 6.59 0.05 -34.67
C ASP A 23 5.99 -0.85 -33.58
N GLY A 24 6.49 -0.76 -32.34
CA GLY A 24 6.06 -1.58 -31.21
C GLY A 24 6.63 -3.00 -31.22
N THR A 25 7.59 -3.29 -32.11
CA THR A 25 8.30 -4.56 -32.09
C THR A 25 9.41 -4.55 -31.05
N CYS A 26 9.73 -5.75 -30.56
CA CYS A 26 10.60 -5.92 -29.41
C CYS A 26 11.59 -7.05 -29.68
N SER A 27 12.88 -6.75 -29.59
CA SER A 27 13.96 -7.71 -29.82
C SER A 27 14.23 -8.57 -28.57
N GLN A 28 14.08 -7.98 -27.39
CA GLN A 28 14.23 -8.66 -26.11
C GLN A 28 13.01 -8.43 -25.23
N THR A 29 12.40 -9.55 -24.84
CA THR A 29 11.31 -9.57 -23.86
C THR A 29 11.75 -10.33 -22.62
N ALA A 30 11.34 -9.82 -21.46
CA ALA A 30 11.57 -10.49 -20.19
C ALA A 30 10.29 -10.51 -19.36
N TRP A 31 10.12 -11.58 -18.59
CA TRP A 31 9.09 -11.65 -17.56
C TRP A 31 9.60 -10.92 -16.32
N LEU A 32 9.03 -9.76 -16.02
CA LEU A 32 9.29 -9.07 -14.77
C LEU A 32 8.20 -9.40 -13.77
N ASP A 33 8.61 -9.66 -12.53
CA ASP A 33 7.69 -9.76 -11.41
C ASP A 33 7.15 -8.36 -11.12
N GLN A 34 5.84 -8.17 -11.27
CA GLN A 34 5.20 -6.88 -10.99
C GLN A 34 5.09 -6.73 -9.46
N PRO A 35 5.72 -5.71 -8.86
CA PRO A 35 5.60 -5.51 -7.42
C PRO A 35 4.13 -5.24 -7.10
N SER A 36 3.54 -6.06 -6.23
CA SER A 36 2.20 -5.81 -5.76
C SER A 36 2.25 -4.64 -4.78
N TRP A 37 1.27 -3.74 -4.82
CA TRP A 37 1.18 -2.67 -3.83
C TRP A 37 1.01 -3.21 -2.40
N VAL A 38 0.59 -4.47 -2.29
CA VAL A 38 0.43 -5.21 -1.03
C VAL A 38 1.79 -5.53 -0.40
N ASP A 39 2.84 -5.74 -1.20
CA ASP A 39 4.22 -5.95 -0.70
C ASP A 39 4.84 -4.66 -0.14
N MET A 40 4.27 -3.50 -0.45
CA MET A 40 4.64 -2.20 0.15
C MET A 40 3.88 -1.89 1.43
N LEU A 41 2.93 -2.75 1.83
CA LEU A 41 2.20 -2.54 3.09
C LEU A 41 3.09 -2.89 4.29
N PRO A 42 2.95 -2.17 5.40
CA PRO A 42 3.61 -2.53 6.66
C PRO A 42 3.18 -3.91 7.14
N THR A 43 4.05 -4.59 7.90
CA THR A 43 3.74 -5.89 8.49
C THR A 43 2.54 -5.79 9.42
N VAL A 44 1.86 -6.93 9.67
CA VAL A 44 0.72 -6.98 10.60
C VAL A 44 1.10 -6.48 11.99
N GLU A 45 2.31 -6.75 12.46
CA GLU A 45 2.83 -6.20 13.74
C GLU A 45 2.93 -4.68 13.73
N GLN A 46 3.38 -4.08 12.63
CA GLN A 46 3.47 -2.63 12.50
C GLN A 46 2.07 -2.00 12.39
N ALA A 47 1.14 -2.63 11.68
CA ALA A 47 -0.25 -2.19 11.62
C ALA A 47 -0.92 -2.24 13.01
N ASN A 48 -0.66 -3.29 13.79
CA ASN A 48 -1.16 -3.44 15.16
C ASN A 48 -0.54 -2.45 16.16
N THR A 49 0.61 -1.85 15.82
CA THR A 49 1.24 -0.82 16.66
C THR A 49 0.64 0.55 16.37
N VAL A 50 0.48 0.91 15.09
CA VAL A 50 0.04 2.25 14.68
C VAL A 50 -1.48 2.41 14.73
N GLY A 51 -2.23 1.36 14.41
CA GLY A 51 -3.69 1.38 14.36
C GLY A 51 -4.34 1.83 15.68
N PRO A 52 -4.01 1.19 16.82
CA PRO A 52 -4.55 1.59 18.11
C PRO A 52 -4.19 3.03 18.48
N ALA A 53 -2.94 3.46 18.23
CA ALA A 53 -2.51 4.82 18.54
C ALA A 53 -3.35 5.89 17.82
N MET A 54 -3.67 5.65 16.55
CA MET A 54 -4.53 6.55 15.76
C MET A 54 -5.96 6.58 16.31
N VAL A 55 -6.56 5.42 16.57
CA VAL A 55 -7.94 5.33 17.08
C VAL A 55 -8.07 5.94 18.46
N PHE A 56 -7.14 5.65 19.39
CA PHE A 56 -7.14 6.23 20.72
C PHE A 56 -6.92 7.74 20.69
N GLY A 57 -6.01 8.24 19.84
CA GLY A 57 -5.80 9.67 19.69
C GLY A 57 -7.06 10.41 19.24
N LEU A 58 -7.75 9.87 18.23
CA LEU A 58 -9.02 10.43 17.75
C LEU A 58 -10.13 10.32 18.81
N ALA A 59 -10.20 9.20 19.53
CA ALA A 59 -11.18 9.00 20.60
C ALA A 59 -10.98 10.00 21.75
N ILE A 60 -9.73 10.28 22.14
CA ILE A 60 -9.40 11.27 23.16
C ILE A 60 -9.80 12.68 22.69
N ILE A 61 -9.48 13.05 21.45
CA ILE A 61 -9.87 14.35 20.89
C ILE A 61 -11.39 14.49 20.86
N ALA A 62 -12.11 13.46 20.44
CA ALA A 62 -13.58 13.45 20.44
C ALA A 62 -14.15 13.56 21.86
N ALA A 63 -13.59 12.83 22.83
CA ALA A 63 -14.00 12.92 24.23
C ALA A 63 -13.76 14.33 24.82
N LEU A 64 -12.62 14.96 24.50
CA LEU A 64 -12.33 16.33 24.93
C LEU A 64 -13.31 17.34 24.32
N ARG A 65 -13.74 17.14 23.07
CA ARG A 65 -14.80 17.95 22.44
C ARG A 65 -16.16 17.79 23.10
N LEU A 66 -16.46 16.63 23.70
CA LEU A 66 -17.70 16.41 24.43
C LEU A 66 -17.66 17.01 25.84
N ILE A 67 -16.49 17.03 26.49
CA ILE A 67 -16.33 17.52 27.86
C ILE A 67 -16.09 19.04 27.92
N ILE A 68 -15.38 19.59 26.95
CA ILE A 68 -15.10 21.03 26.88
C ILE A 68 -16.21 21.67 26.04
N PRO A 69 -17.16 22.42 26.65
CA PRO A 69 -18.16 23.13 25.88
C PRO A 69 -17.45 24.09 24.92
N SER A 70 -17.80 24.01 23.64
CA SER A 70 -17.29 24.92 22.62
C SER A 70 -17.85 26.32 22.92
N LYS A 71 -17.14 27.15 23.67
CA LYS A 71 -17.50 28.57 23.81
C LYS A 71 -17.19 29.25 22.48
N GLY A 72 -18.22 29.47 21.67
CA GLY A 72 -18.11 30.31 20.48
C GLY A 72 -19.16 30.05 19.41
N GLU A 73 -20.43 30.29 19.73
CA GLU A 73 -21.38 30.90 18.80
C GLU A 73 -22.16 31.96 19.60
N GLU A 74 -21.49 33.09 19.84
CA GLU A 74 -22.14 34.36 20.17
C GLU A 74 -21.88 35.24 18.94
N GLU A 75 -22.94 35.51 18.18
CA GLU A 75 -23.01 36.49 17.09
C GLU A 75 -22.69 37.92 17.57
#